data_AF-A0A8S3UCF3-F1
#
_entry.id   AF-A0A8S3UCF3-F1
#
_cell.length_a   1.000
_cell.length_b   1.000
_cell.length_c   1.000
_cell.angle_alpha   90.00
_cell.angle_beta   90.00
_cell.angle_gamma   90.00
#
_symmetry.space_group_name_H-M   'P 1'
#
loop_
_entity.id
_entity.type
_entity.pdbx_description
1 polymer ?
#
loop_
_entity_poly.entity_id
_entity_poly.type
_entity_poly.pdbx_seq_one_letter_code
_entity_poly.pdbx_strand_id
1 'polypeptide(L)'
;MNEKGLRVIVNKTANQQTSLRCLGLFKHGRSYCTKLKENKIMKGLMNKIKATGPLTVADYMREVLTSPSEGYYMTRDVFGQEGDFITSPEISQMFGEMIGIWFVDEWMKNKSPSPVQLVELGPGRGTLADDVLRSSRLTDGYNSSDLETPDSSEKISKHYYQCKTKYGINVYWYKLLHDVPSEHSLYLAHEFFDALPICKFQKTADKGWCEVMIDINPVTESTNQFKYVLSPGATPNSTGYLRHIRPADRREHIEVAPYSGVIILQIAERIKQNGGCALIADYGHDGDKTDTLRSFKQHRLHDVLCDPGTADLTADVDFSFSVTFAYQPKQMLLQNKDQATKKNLISGFDMITNPEKMGDRFKFFAMLQKNDYEDPPSGFNQLSFQYPVK
;
A
#
# COMPACT_ATOMS: atom_id res chain seq x y z
N MET A 1 -22.26 -5.24 -12.65
CA MET A 1 -22.36 -5.46 -11.19
C MET A 1 -23.73 -5.00 -10.75
N ASN A 2 -24.61 -5.91 -10.33
CA ASN A 2 -25.93 -5.53 -9.82
C ASN A 2 -25.79 -4.91 -8.42
N GLU A 3 -26.33 -3.71 -8.18
CA GLU A 3 -26.26 -2.98 -6.90
C GLU A 3 -26.73 -3.81 -5.70
N LYS A 4 -27.63 -4.79 -5.92
CA LYS A 4 -28.21 -5.63 -4.87
C LYS A 4 -27.28 -6.72 -4.33
N GLY A 5 -26.17 -7.02 -5.02
CA GLY A 5 -25.21 -8.08 -4.64
C GLY A 5 -23.79 -7.61 -4.31
N LEU A 6 -23.48 -6.32 -4.54
CA LEU A 6 -22.16 -5.72 -4.28
C LEU A 6 -22.11 -5.13 -2.86
N ARG A 7 -21.02 -5.38 -2.14
CA ARG A 7 -20.71 -4.71 -0.86
C ARG A 7 -19.30 -4.13 -0.93
N VAL A 8 -19.12 -2.95 -0.32
CA VAL A 8 -17.79 -2.34 -0.17
C VAL A 8 -17.27 -2.67 1.20
N ILE A 9 -16.05 -3.15 1.26
CA ILE A 9 -15.39 -3.52 2.49
C ILE A 9 -14.12 -2.70 2.58
N VAL A 10 -14.10 -1.85 3.58
CA VAL A 10 -12.92 -1.08 3.93
C VAL A 10 -12.17 -1.87 5.00
N ASN A 11 -10.98 -2.30 4.64
CA ASN A 11 -10.06 -2.83 5.63
C ASN A 11 -9.13 -1.71 6.09
N LYS A 12 -9.40 -1.22 7.29
CA LYS A 12 -8.42 -0.45 8.04
C LYS A 12 -7.61 -1.47 8.82
N THR A 13 -6.54 -2.02 8.25
CA THR A 13 -5.53 -2.63 9.12
C THR A 13 -5.24 -1.63 10.20
N ALA A 14 -5.25 -2.07 11.46
CA ALA A 14 -4.77 -1.24 12.54
C ALA A 14 -3.49 -0.62 12.01
N ASN A 15 -3.54 0.70 11.84
CA ASN A 15 -2.41 1.57 11.60
C ASN A 15 -2.00 1.99 10.19
N GLN A 16 -2.84 1.99 9.14
CA GLN A 16 -2.46 2.69 7.89
C GLN A 16 -3.60 3.44 7.18
N GLN A 17 -3.30 4.70 6.85
CA GLN A 17 -4.06 5.58 5.99
C GLN A 17 -3.03 6.09 4.97
N THR A 18 -3.25 5.86 3.68
CA THR A 18 -2.18 5.92 2.67
C THR A 18 -2.23 7.22 1.87
N SER A 19 -1.07 7.73 1.45
CA SER A 19 -0.91 9.07 0.86
C SER A 19 0.16 9.14 -0.24
N LEU A 20 -0.20 9.67 -1.43
CA LEU A 20 0.60 9.66 -2.67
C LEU A 20 1.12 11.03 -3.08
N ARG A 21 2.25 11.01 -3.81
CA ARG A 21 3.21 12.11 -3.98
C ARG A 21 3.32 12.63 -5.42
N CYS A 22 3.58 13.94 -5.54
CA CYS A 22 4.03 14.60 -6.76
C CYS A 22 5.54 14.42 -6.96
N LEU A 23 5.95 13.81 -8.08
CA LEU A 23 7.33 13.81 -8.53
C LEU A 23 7.55 14.92 -9.57
N GLY A 24 8.27 15.95 -9.14
CA GLY A 24 8.80 16.99 -10.00
C GLY A 24 10.11 17.55 -9.44
N LEU A 25 11.20 17.27 -10.15
CA LEU A 25 12.41 18.11 -10.26
C LEU A 25 13.37 18.25 -9.06
N PHE A 26 14.00 17.23 -8.46
CA PHE A 26 15.17 17.52 -7.59
C PHE A 26 16.34 16.51 -7.69
N LYS A 27 17.49 17.02 -8.16
CA LYS A 27 18.83 16.46 -8.00
C LYS A 27 19.24 16.56 -6.52
N HIS A 28 19.76 15.47 -5.95
CA HIS A 28 20.53 15.40 -4.67
C HIS A 28 20.26 16.56 -3.69
N GLY A 29 19.04 16.62 -3.13
CA GLY A 29 18.66 17.61 -2.13
C GLY A 29 19.13 17.18 -0.75
N ARG A 30 19.91 18.03 -0.06
CA ARG A 30 20.24 17.82 1.36
C ARG A 30 18.93 17.77 2.18
N SER A 31 18.74 16.70 2.95
CA SER A 31 17.69 16.63 3.95
C SER A 31 17.87 17.76 4.97
N TYR A 32 16.76 18.34 5.43
CA TYR A 32 16.75 19.49 6.32
C TYR A 32 15.98 19.17 7.61
N CYS A 33 16.52 19.63 8.74
CA CYS A 33 15.91 19.53 10.06
C CYS A 33 15.80 20.94 10.67
N THR A 34 14.59 21.44 10.88
CA THR A 34 14.31 22.63 11.72
C THR A 34 14.55 22.33 13.20
N LYS A 35 14.73 23.36 14.03
CA LYS A 35 14.80 23.25 15.51
C LYS A 35 13.76 22.27 16.07
N LEU A 36 14.27 21.27 16.79
CA LEU A 36 13.50 20.22 17.47
C LEU A 36 12.49 20.83 18.45
N LYS A 37 11.22 20.48 18.28
CA LYS A 37 10.20 20.70 19.32
C LYS A 37 9.92 19.37 19.98
N GLU A 38 10.26 19.26 21.26
CA GLU A 38 10.05 18.04 22.03
C GLU A 38 8.57 17.62 21.97
N ASN A 39 8.28 16.44 21.41
CA ASN A 39 6.92 15.92 21.28
C ASN A 39 6.75 14.61 22.06
N LYS A 40 5.50 14.20 22.32
CA LYS A 40 5.22 13.05 23.18
C LYS A 40 5.72 11.73 22.57
N ILE A 41 5.70 11.58 21.23
CA ILE A 41 6.28 10.42 20.54
C ILE A 41 7.76 10.32 20.83
N MET A 42 8.49 11.42 20.68
CA MET A 42 9.93 11.46 20.92
C MET A 42 10.27 11.01 22.34
N LYS A 43 9.55 11.52 23.35
CA LYS A 43 9.69 11.06 24.74
C LYS A 43 9.39 9.57 24.89
N GLY A 44 8.31 9.09 24.28
CA GLY A 44 7.92 7.69 24.30
C GLY A 44 8.99 6.76 23.70
N LEU A 45 9.54 7.14 22.54
CA LEU A 45 10.62 6.42 21.87
C LEU A 45 11.90 6.41 22.72
N MET A 46 12.30 7.55 23.28
CA MET A 46 13.48 7.61 24.17
C MET A 46 13.30 6.73 25.41
N ASN A 47 12.11 6.72 26.01
CA ASN A 47 11.83 5.87 27.17
C ASN A 47 11.87 4.38 26.81
N LYS A 48 11.34 4.00 25.64
CA LYS A 48 11.45 2.62 25.12
C LYS A 48 12.91 2.24 24.92
N ILE A 49 13.69 3.07 24.24
CA ILE A 49 15.12 2.81 23.99
C ILE A 49 15.90 2.64 25.30
N LYS A 50 15.66 3.50 26.29
CA LYS A 50 16.30 3.39 27.61
C LYS A 50 15.93 2.10 28.35
N ALA A 51 14.73 1.58 28.13
CA ALA A 51 14.23 0.39 28.81
C ALA A 51 14.64 -0.92 28.13
N THR A 52 14.63 -0.96 26.79
CA THR A 52 14.79 -2.21 26.02
C THR A 52 16.03 -2.24 25.13
N GLY A 53 16.79 -1.14 25.06
CA GLY A 53 17.85 -0.94 24.08
C GLY A 53 17.31 -0.42 22.73
N PRO A 54 18.17 -0.36 21.70
CA PRO A 54 17.82 0.19 20.39
C PRO A 54 16.55 -0.42 19.78
N LEU A 55 15.74 0.42 19.13
CA LEU A 55 14.50 0.00 18.47
C LEU A 55 14.78 -0.48 17.06
N THR A 56 14.06 -1.49 16.58
CA THR A 56 14.08 -1.82 15.15
C THR A 56 13.52 -0.65 14.34
N VAL A 57 13.93 -0.51 13.09
CA VAL A 57 13.32 0.47 12.17
C VAL A 57 11.82 0.22 12.01
N ALA A 58 11.39 -1.03 12.02
CA ALA A 58 9.97 -1.41 11.96
C ALA A 58 9.19 -0.89 13.18
N ASP A 59 9.72 -1.07 14.39
CA ASP A 59 9.06 -0.56 15.60
C ASP A 59 9.01 0.97 15.61
N TYR A 60 10.09 1.64 15.18
CA TYR A 60 10.10 3.08 15.02
C TYR A 60 9.02 3.56 14.04
N MET A 61 8.96 2.97 12.84
CA MET A 61 7.94 3.33 11.83
C MET A 61 6.53 3.12 12.40
N ARG A 62 6.27 1.99 13.06
CA ARG A 62 4.98 1.70 13.69
C ARG A 62 4.60 2.79 14.67
N GLU A 63 5.48 3.16 15.60
CA GLU A 63 5.19 4.19 16.60
C GLU A 63 4.96 5.57 15.97
N VAL A 64 5.83 5.96 15.03
CA VAL A 64 5.78 7.28 14.37
C VAL A 64 4.53 7.46 13.53
N LEU A 65 4.21 6.48 12.70
CA LEU A 65 3.09 6.60 11.77
C LEU A 65 1.75 6.40 12.49
N THR A 66 1.73 5.63 13.58
CA THR A 66 0.49 4.92 13.93
C THR A 66 0.22 4.72 15.42
N SER A 67 1.05 5.32 16.29
CA SER A 67 0.74 5.39 17.71
C SER A 67 -0.64 6.04 17.91
N PRO A 68 -1.55 5.43 18.70
CA PRO A 68 -2.90 5.94 18.87
C PRO A 68 -2.99 7.38 19.39
N SER A 69 -1.98 7.84 20.13
CA SER A 69 -1.99 9.15 20.78
C SER A 69 -1.49 10.29 19.90
N GLU A 70 -0.54 10.04 19.01
CA GLU A 70 0.26 11.08 18.33
C GLU A 70 0.77 10.64 16.94
N GLY A 71 0.45 9.42 16.50
CA GLY A 71 0.91 8.88 15.23
C GLY A 71 0.47 9.79 14.07
N TYR A 72 1.31 9.87 13.04
CA TYR A 72 1.08 10.74 11.88
C TYR A 72 -0.32 10.55 11.28
N TYR A 73 -0.77 9.30 11.10
CA TYR A 73 -2.09 8.97 10.55
C TYR A 73 -3.23 8.96 11.59
N MET A 74 -2.94 9.16 12.88
CA MET A 74 -3.95 9.09 13.95
C MET A 74 -4.42 10.46 14.42
N THR A 75 -3.59 11.49 14.27
CA THR A 75 -3.82 12.80 14.92
C THR A 75 -3.98 13.97 13.96
N ARG A 76 -3.89 13.74 12.66
CA ARG A 76 -3.89 14.79 11.65
C ARG A 76 -4.87 14.50 10.53
N ASP A 77 -5.50 15.55 10.04
CA ASP A 77 -6.13 15.50 8.72
C ASP A 77 -5.03 15.76 7.68
N VAL A 78 -4.44 14.67 7.20
CA VAL A 78 -3.28 14.71 6.28
C VAL A 78 -3.69 14.82 4.81
N PHE A 79 -4.98 14.95 4.51
CA PHE A 79 -5.52 14.76 3.17
C PHE A 79 -6.05 16.06 2.52
N GLY A 80 -5.83 16.19 1.20
CA GLY A 80 -6.36 17.28 0.36
C GLY A 80 -5.27 18.24 -0.10
N GLN A 81 -5.62 19.27 -0.89
CA GLN A 81 -4.66 20.27 -1.40
C GLN A 81 -3.93 21.06 -0.30
N GLU A 82 -4.51 21.11 0.90
CA GLU A 82 -3.91 21.73 2.10
C GLU A 82 -3.19 20.70 3.01
N GLY A 83 -3.30 19.40 2.72
CA GLY A 83 -2.57 18.33 3.38
C GLY A 83 -1.13 18.21 2.85
N ASP A 84 -0.35 17.29 3.42
CA ASP A 84 1.05 17.12 2.99
C ASP A 84 1.19 16.46 1.60
N PHE A 85 0.12 15.92 0.98
CA PHE A 85 0.16 15.11 -0.26
C PHE A 85 -1.16 15.08 -1.09
N ILE A 86 -1.08 14.72 -2.38
CA ILE A 86 -2.21 14.55 -3.33
C ILE A 86 -2.10 13.18 -4.02
N THR A 87 -3.05 12.27 -3.78
CA THR A 87 -2.98 10.87 -4.28
C THR A 87 -3.40 10.70 -5.75
N SER A 88 -3.01 9.62 -6.45
CA SER A 88 -3.45 9.33 -7.84
C SER A 88 -4.97 9.44 -8.04
N PRO A 89 -5.82 8.89 -7.14
CA PRO A 89 -7.27 9.14 -7.18
C PRO A 89 -7.67 10.62 -7.07
N GLU A 90 -6.92 11.42 -6.28
CA GLU A 90 -7.15 12.87 -6.11
C GLU A 90 -6.56 13.70 -7.26
N ILE A 91 -5.54 13.19 -7.97
CA ILE A 91 -4.93 13.81 -9.16
C ILE A 91 -5.85 13.65 -10.37
N SER A 92 -6.41 12.45 -10.57
CA SER A 92 -7.28 12.18 -11.70
C SER A 92 -8.28 11.08 -11.42
N GLN A 93 -9.55 11.45 -11.55
CA GLN A 93 -10.70 10.56 -11.63
C GLN A 93 -10.51 9.41 -12.65
N MET A 94 -9.74 9.64 -13.73
CA MET A 94 -9.47 8.61 -14.74
C MET A 94 -8.75 7.40 -14.14
N PHE A 95 -7.94 7.61 -13.10
CA PHE A 95 -7.23 6.52 -12.43
C PHE A 95 -8.21 5.52 -11.79
N GLY A 96 -9.16 6.02 -11.00
CA GLY A 96 -10.16 5.18 -10.36
C GLY A 96 -11.14 4.53 -11.35
N GLU A 97 -11.49 5.24 -12.42
CA GLU A 97 -12.31 4.66 -13.51
C GLU A 97 -11.61 3.51 -14.21
N MET A 98 -10.32 3.62 -14.49
CA MET A 98 -9.55 2.55 -15.14
C MET A 98 -9.42 1.31 -14.25
N ILE A 99 -9.20 1.51 -12.95
CA ILE A 99 -9.20 0.42 -11.98
C ILE A 99 -10.58 -0.26 -11.93
N GLY A 100 -11.66 0.53 -11.94
CA GLY A 100 -13.01 -0.04 -11.96
C GLY A 100 -13.34 -0.81 -13.23
N ILE A 101 -12.91 -0.32 -14.40
CA ILE A 101 -13.03 -1.06 -15.67
C ILE A 101 -12.24 -2.37 -15.61
N TRP A 102 -11.02 -2.36 -15.06
CA TRP A 102 -10.22 -3.56 -14.88
C TRP A 102 -10.97 -4.59 -14.01
N PHE A 103 -11.48 -4.18 -12.85
CA PHE A 103 -12.24 -5.07 -11.98
C PHE A 103 -13.51 -5.61 -12.62
N VAL A 104 -14.22 -4.81 -13.41
CA VAL A 104 -15.40 -5.25 -14.15
C VAL A 104 -15.04 -6.32 -15.18
N ASP A 105 -13.97 -6.11 -15.95
CA ASP A 105 -13.50 -7.05 -16.97
C ASP A 105 -13.08 -8.38 -16.32
N GLU A 106 -12.30 -8.33 -15.25
CA GLU A 106 -11.88 -9.52 -14.52
C GLU A 106 -13.06 -10.24 -13.85
N TRP A 107 -14.04 -9.51 -13.31
CA TRP A 107 -15.28 -10.10 -12.78
C TRP A 107 -16.11 -10.78 -13.89
N MET A 108 -16.19 -10.20 -15.09
CA MET A 108 -16.89 -10.78 -16.24
C MET A 108 -16.21 -12.06 -16.74
N LYS A 109 -14.87 -12.07 -16.84
CA LYS A 109 -14.09 -13.28 -17.21
C LYS A 109 -14.35 -14.44 -16.23
N ASN A 110 -14.54 -14.10 -14.96
CA ASN A 110 -14.93 -15.04 -13.91
C ASN A 110 -16.42 -15.45 -13.93
N LYS A 111 -17.15 -15.18 -15.03
CA LYS A 111 -18.59 -15.48 -15.20
C LYS A 111 -19.52 -14.72 -14.26
N SER A 112 -19.11 -13.52 -13.86
CA SER A 112 -19.94 -12.57 -13.11
C SER A 112 -20.55 -13.14 -11.82
N PRO A 113 -19.74 -13.69 -10.90
CA PRO A 113 -20.23 -14.29 -9.67
C PRO A 113 -20.97 -13.29 -8.79
N SER A 114 -21.98 -13.79 -8.08
CA SER A 114 -22.82 -13.03 -7.15
C SER A 114 -23.11 -13.89 -5.91
N PRO A 115 -22.98 -13.35 -4.68
CA PRO A 115 -22.59 -11.98 -4.35
C PRO A 115 -21.10 -11.69 -4.61
N VAL A 116 -20.73 -10.40 -4.70
CA VAL A 116 -19.34 -9.94 -4.91
C VAL A 116 -18.98 -8.84 -3.91
N GLN A 117 -17.73 -8.81 -3.46
CA GLN A 117 -17.21 -7.79 -2.55
C GLN A 117 -16.11 -6.98 -3.22
N LEU A 118 -16.10 -5.67 -3.03
CA LEU A 118 -14.92 -4.82 -3.27
C LEU A 118 -14.23 -4.58 -1.94
N VAL A 119 -13.01 -5.09 -1.77
CA VAL A 119 -12.23 -4.98 -0.52
C VAL A 119 -11.06 -4.03 -0.74
N GLU A 120 -11.14 -2.81 -0.21
CA GLU A 120 -10.06 -1.83 -0.28
C GLU A 120 -9.22 -1.83 1.00
N LEU A 121 -7.91 -2.01 0.84
CA LEU A 121 -6.92 -1.95 1.93
C LEU A 121 -6.41 -0.52 2.04
N GLY A 122 -6.62 0.11 3.20
CA GLY A 122 -6.18 1.48 3.47
C GLY A 122 -6.80 2.51 2.52
N PRO A 123 -8.12 2.75 2.54
CA PRO A 123 -8.81 3.52 1.50
C PRO A 123 -8.56 5.04 1.52
N GLY A 124 -7.74 5.56 2.44
CA GLY A 124 -7.62 7.00 2.68
C GLY A 124 -9.00 7.66 2.92
N ARG A 125 -9.39 8.58 2.03
CA ARG A 125 -10.70 9.26 2.02
C ARG A 125 -11.84 8.45 1.38
N GLY A 126 -11.54 7.32 0.73
CA GLY A 126 -12.50 6.50 -0.02
C GLY A 126 -12.79 6.97 -1.45
N THR A 127 -12.03 7.94 -1.96
CA THR A 127 -12.18 8.51 -3.31
C THR A 127 -12.01 7.44 -4.40
N LEU A 128 -11.04 6.55 -4.24
CA LEU A 128 -10.79 5.47 -5.19
C LEU A 128 -11.95 4.47 -5.26
N ALA A 129 -12.46 4.00 -4.12
CA ALA A 129 -13.66 3.18 -4.09
C ALA A 129 -14.86 3.90 -4.72
N ASP A 130 -15.07 5.20 -4.48
CA ASP A 130 -16.17 5.94 -5.11
C ASP A 130 -16.06 5.94 -6.64
N ASP A 131 -14.86 6.14 -7.19
CA ASP A 131 -14.60 6.11 -8.64
C ASP A 131 -14.76 4.71 -9.25
N VAL A 132 -14.29 3.67 -8.56
CA VAL A 132 -14.47 2.27 -8.96
C VAL A 132 -15.95 1.91 -9.00
N LEU A 133 -16.72 2.28 -7.97
CA LEU A 133 -18.16 2.05 -7.93
C LEU A 133 -18.88 2.79 -9.05
N ARG A 134 -18.52 4.04 -9.29
CA ARG A 134 -19.13 4.87 -10.32
C ARG A 134 -18.90 4.32 -11.73
N SER A 135 -17.70 3.82 -12.02
CA SER A 135 -17.39 3.18 -13.32
C SER A 135 -18.03 1.81 -13.48
N SER A 136 -18.20 1.04 -12.39
CA SER A 136 -18.83 -0.29 -12.44
C SER A 136 -20.30 -0.25 -12.89
N ARG A 137 -21.01 0.86 -12.65
CA ARG A 137 -22.41 1.11 -13.10
C ARG A 137 -22.59 1.13 -14.61
N LEU A 138 -21.52 1.28 -15.39
CA LEU A 138 -21.58 1.13 -16.85
C LEU A 138 -22.09 -0.25 -17.29
N THR A 139 -22.09 -1.22 -16.36
CA THR A 139 -22.61 -2.59 -16.58
C THR A 139 -24.03 -2.82 -16.09
N ASP A 140 -24.76 -1.79 -15.65
CA ASP A 140 -26.15 -1.91 -15.15
C ASP A 140 -27.14 -2.44 -16.20
N GLY A 141 -26.73 -2.55 -17.47
CA GLY A 141 -27.47 -3.23 -18.56
C GLY A 141 -27.32 -4.76 -18.59
N TYR A 142 -26.44 -5.37 -17.79
CA TYR A 142 -26.35 -6.82 -17.64
C TYR A 142 -27.45 -7.32 -16.70
N ASN A 143 -28.61 -7.62 -17.28
CA ASN A 143 -29.71 -8.28 -16.61
C ASN A 143 -29.30 -9.67 -16.11
N SER A 144 -29.34 -9.87 -14.80
CA SER A 144 -29.64 -11.19 -14.22
C SER A 144 -30.94 -11.06 -13.43
N SER A 145 -32.01 -11.56 -14.02
CA SER A 145 -33.26 -11.91 -13.34
C SER A 145 -32.95 -12.83 -12.15
N ASP A 146 -33.72 -12.63 -11.08
CA ASP A 146 -33.91 -13.53 -9.94
C ASP A 146 -32.65 -13.89 -9.13
N LEU A 147 -32.34 -13.05 -8.13
CA LEU A 147 -31.52 -13.43 -6.99
C LEU A 147 -32.16 -12.85 -5.73
N GLU A 148 -32.90 -13.70 -5.03
CA GLU A 148 -33.32 -13.48 -3.64
C GLU A 148 -32.06 -13.39 -2.77
N THR A 149 -31.97 -12.33 -1.97
CA THR A 149 -30.99 -12.23 -0.90
C THR A 149 -31.30 -13.25 0.18
N PRO A 150 -30.35 -14.13 0.58
CA PRO A 150 -30.53 -14.92 1.79
C PRO A 150 -30.67 -13.96 2.97
N ASP A 151 -31.77 -14.12 3.68
CA ASP A 151 -32.07 -13.41 4.91
C ASP A 151 -30.94 -13.62 5.92
N SER A 152 -30.62 -12.53 6.62
CA SER A 152 -29.42 -12.41 7.45
C SER A 152 -29.44 -13.39 8.62
N SER A 153 -28.70 -14.49 8.51
CA SER A 153 -28.20 -15.17 9.71
C SER A 153 -27.25 -14.21 10.42
N GLU A 154 -27.58 -13.80 11.65
CA GLU A 154 -26.75 -13.01 12.56
C GLU A 154 -25.41 -13.71 12.84
N LYS A 155 -24.48 -13.65 11.87
CA LYS A 155 -23.06 -13.80 12.18
C LYS A 155 -22.66 -12.54 12.92
N ILE A 156 -22.15 -12.70 14.15
CA ILE A 156 -21.59 -11.60 14.95
C ILE A 156 -20.65 -10.81 14.04
N SER A 157 -21.12 -9.66 13.60
CA SER A 157 -20.42 -8.89 12.59
C SER A 157 -19.26 -8.18 13.24
N LYS A 158 -18.05 -8.50 12.81
CA LYS A 158 -16.81 -7.95 13.38
C LYS A 158 -16.46 -6.55 12.87
N HIS A 159 -17.30 -5.95 12.03
CA HIS A 159 -17.07 -4.57 11.59
C HIS A 159 -17.21 -3.60 12.76
N TYR A 160 -16.38 -2.56 12.80
CA TYR A 160 -16.47 -1.52 13.83
C TYR A 160 -17.26 -0.29 13.36
N TYR A 161 -17.52 -0.17 12.06
CA TYR A 161 -18.30 0.92 11.47
C TYR A 161 -18.98 0.44 10.18
N GLN A 162 -20.13 1.03 9.84
CA GLN A 162 -20.85 0.75 8.61
C GLN A 162 -21.59 2.00 8.12
N CYS A 163 -21.76 2.14 6.81
CA CYS A 163 -22.58 3.18 6.20
C CYS A 163 -23.18 2.70 4.86
N LYS A 164 -23.93 3.57 4.20
CA LYS A 164 -24.36 3.38 2.81
C LYS A 164 -23.74 4.46 1.93
N THR A 165 -23.27 4.06 0.76
CA THR A 165 -22.83 5.00 -0.28
C THR A 165 -24.04 5.78 -0.84
N LYS A 166 -23.77 6.88 -1.57
CA LYS A 166 -24.77 7.61 -2.38
C LYS A 166 -25.47 6.73 -3.44
N TYR A 167 -24.91 5.55 -3.68
CA TYR A 167 -25.35 4.52 -4.60
C TYR A 167 -26.20 3.43 -3.95
N GLY A 168 -26.52 3.53 -2.66
CA GLY A 168 -27.31 2.53 -1.94
C GLY A 168 -26.54 1.28 -1.50
N ILE A 169 -25.26 1.17 -1.86
CA ILE A 169 -24.39 0.03 -1.53
C ILE A 169 -23.92 0.12 -0.07
N ASN A 170 -24.00 -0.99 0.65
CA ASN A 170 -23.51 -1.09 2.03
C ASN A 170 -21.97 -1.08 2.07
N VAL A 171 -21.43 -0.32 3.01
CA VAL A 171 -20.00 -0.22 3.29
C VAL A 171 -19.72 -0.67 4.71
N TYR A 172 -18.70 -1.51 4.90
CA TYR A 172 -18.33 -2.07 6.20
C TYR A 172 -16.85 -1.88 6.48
N TRP A 173 -16.50 -1.46 7.70
CA TRP A 173 -15.11 -1.25 8.11
C TRP A 173 -14.63 -2.33 9.07
N TYR A 174 -13.51 -2.96 8.72
CA TYR A 174 -12.86 -3.99 9.53
C TYR A 174 -11.47 -3.54 9.94
N LYS A 175 -11.00 -4.02 11.09
CA LYS A 175 -9.65 -3.74 11.60
C LYS A 175 -8.57 -4.63 11.01
N LEU A 176 -8.95 -5.81 10.54
CA LEU A 176 -8.06 -6.87 10.14
C LEU A 176 -8.68 -7.63 8.96
N LEU A 177 -7.84 -8.04 8.00
CA LEU A 177 -8.32 -8.70 6.78
C LEU A 177 -9.05 -10.01 7.07
N HIS A 178 -8.63 -10.76 8.09
CA HIS A 178 -9.25 -12.01 8.48
C HIS A 178 -10.69 -11.87 9.04
N ASP A 179 -11.13 -10.65 9.37
CA ASP A 179 -12.47 -10.38 9.87
C ASP A 179 -13.46 -10.08 8.74
N VAL A 180 -12.93 -9.82 7.53
CA VAL A 180 -13.72 -9.65 6.31
C VAL A 180 -14.42 -10.97 5.97
N PRO A 181 -15.74 -10.99 5.67
CA PRO A 181 -16.46 -12.20 5.30
C PRO A 181 -15.82 -12.91 4.10
N SER A 182 -15.68 -14.23 4.18
CA SER A 182 -15.06 -15.04 3.12
C SER A 182 -16.01 -15.30 1.96
N GLU A 183 -16.11 -14.35 1.04
CA GLU A 183 -16.90 -14.44 -0.20
C GLU A 183 -16.01 -14.12 -1.41
N HIS A 184 -16.56 -14.25 -2.63
CA HIS A 184 -15.88 -13.81 -3.85
C HIS A 184 -15.55 -12.32 -3.77
N SER A 185 -14.26 -11.98 -3.87
CA SER A 185 -13.75 -10.65 -3.49
C SER A 185 -12.76 -10.07 -4.50
N LEU A 186 -12.94 -8.78 -4.78
CA LEU A 186 -12.07 -7.94 -5.60
C LEU A 186 -11.22 -7.10 -4.63
N TYR A 187 -9.96 -7.48 -4.43
CA TYR A 187 -9.06 -6.81 -3.49
C TYR A 187 -8.33 -5.65 -4.18
N LEU A 188 -8.34 -4.47 -3.57
CA LEU A 188 -7.64 -3.29 -4.04
C LEU A 188 -6.71 -2.80 -2.94
N ALA A 189 -5.41 -2.75 -3.24
CA ALA A 189 -4.42 -2.14 -2.38
C ALA A 189 -3.67 -1.07 -3.17
N HIS A 190 -4.13 0.16 -3.05
CA HIS A 190 -3.49 1.29 -3.69
C HIS A 190 -2.64 2.02 -2.65
N GLU A 191 -1.33 1.98 -2.87
CA GLU A 191 -0.34 2.69 -2.09
C GLU A 191 -0.34 2.33 -0.61
N PHE A 192 -0.57 1.05 -0.34
CA PHE A 192 -0.79 0.52 0.99
C PHE A 192 0.45 -0.11 1.60
N PHE A 193 1.28 -0.71 0.77
CA PHE A 193 2.40 -1.52 1.23
C PHE A 193 3.65 -0.67 1.49
N ASP A 194 3.80 0.49 0.86
CA ASP A 194 4.96 1.38 1.04
C ASP A 194 5.03 2.01 2.45
N ALA A 195 3.87 2.23 3.08
CA ALA A 195 3.76 2.73 4.43
C ALA A 195 4.01 1.64 5.49
N LEU A 196 4.15 0.36 5.10
CA LEU A 196 4.25 -0.75 6.07
C LEU A 196 5.60 -0.73 6.76
N PRO A 197 5.66 -1.03 8.07
CA PRO A 197 6.92 -1.07 8.79
C PRO A 197 7.94 -2.03 8.16
N ILE A 198 9.12 -1.50 7.84
CA ILE A 198 10.24 -2.28 7.29
C ILE A 198 11.30 -2.57 8.33
N CYS A 199 11.84 -3.78 8.29
CA CYS A 199 13.13 -4.12 8.88
C CYS A 199 14.24 -3.75 7.89
N LYS A 200 15.33 -3.18 8.40
CA LYS A 200 16.52 -2.82 7.61
C LYS A 200 17.69 -3.70 8.03
N PHE A 201 18.41 -4.26 7.07
CA PHE A 201 19.56 -5.12 7.32
C PHE A 201 20.77 -4.61 6.56
N GLN A 202 21.94 -4.74 7.17
CA GLN A 202 23.23 -4.41 6.58
C GLN A 202 24.19 -5.59 6.75
N LYS A 203 24.84 -5.98 5.65
CA LYS A 203 25.90 -6.97 5.65
C LYS A 203 27.20 -6.32 6.12
N THR A 204 27.87 -6.97 7.06
CA THR A 204 29.15 -6.56 7.63
C THR A 204 30.20 -7.63 7.35
N ALA A 205 31.46 -7.23 7.24
CA ALA A 205 32.56 -8.14 6.94
C ALA A 205 32.86 -9.12 8.09
N ASP A 206 32.67 -8.67 9.34
CA ASP A 206 33.03 -9.38 10.57
C ASP A 206 31.87 -10.17 11.17
N LYS A 207 30.63 -9.65 11.13
CA LYS A 207 29.46 -10.23 11.81
C LYS A 207 28.42 -10.82 10.87
N GLY A 208 28.60 -10.69 9.56
CA GLY A 208 27.58 -11.04 8.58
C GLY A 208 26.41 -10.05 8.62
N TRP A 209 25.19 -10.54 8.50
CA TRP A 209 24.01 -9.67 8.49
C TRP A 209 23.66 -9.14 9.89
N CYS A 210 23.63 -7.82 10.01
CA CYS A 210 23.17 -7.08 11.18
C CYS A 210 21.87 -6.34 10.86
N GLU A 211 21.00 -6.19 11.86
CA GLU A 211 19.81 -5.34 11.75
C GLU A 211 20.20 -3.89 12.03
N VAL A 212 19.74 -2.97 11.19
CA VAL A 212 19.84 -1.53 11.43
C VAL A 212 18.73 -1.15 12.40
N MET A 213 19.13 -0.53 13.50
CA MET A 213 18.28 -0.14 14.62
C MET A 213 18.43 1.36 14.88
N ILE A 214 17.57 1.91 15.73
CA ILE A 214 17.53 3.32 16.08
C ILE A 214 17.79 3.45 17.59
N ASP A 215 18.78 4.26 17.92
CA ASP A 215 19.20 4.52 19.30
C ASP A 215 19.24 6.03 19.57
N ILE A 216 19.30 6.41 20.84
CA ILE A 216 19.45 7.80 21.26
C ILE A 216 20.81 8.31 20.79
N ASN A 217 20.81 9.51 20.22
CA ASN A 217 22.04 10.22 19.91
C ASN A 217 22.59 10.84 21.20
N PRO A 218 23.78 10.45 21.68
CA PRO A 218 24.36 11.03 22.89
C PRO A 218 24.86 12.47 22.69
N VAL A 219 24.94 12.94 21.44
CA VAL A 219 25.43 14.29 21.12
C VAL A 219 24.33 15.32 21.35
N THR A 220 24.45 16.06 22.44
CA THR A 220 23.47 17.04 22.93
C THR A 220 23.29 18.28 22.03
N GLU A 221 24.27 18.61 21.20
CA GLU A 221 24.22 19.75 20.25
C GLU A 221 23.73 19.37 18.85
N SER A 222 23.33 18.11 18.64
CA SER A 222 22.88 17.65 17.32
C SER A 222 21.43 18.06 17.04
N THR A 223 21.12 18.28 15.77
CA THR A 223 19.74 18.49 15.30
C THR A 223 18.87 17.23 15.41
N ASN A 224 19.46 16.06 15.67
CA ASN A 224 18.78 14.76 15.64
C ASN A 224 18.96 14.04 16.98
N GLN A 225 17.86 13.80 17.69
CA GLN A 225 17.86 13.08 18.98
C GLN A 225 18.08 11.57 18.85
N PHE A 226 17.99 11.04 17.62
CA PHE A 226 18.21 9.63 17.32
C PHE A 226 19.29 9.45 16.26
N LYS A 227 19.87 8.25 16.23
CA LYS A 227 20.84 7.82 15.23
C LYS A 227 20.60 6.37 14.83
N TYR A 228 21.03 5.99 13.64
CA TYR A 228 21.11 4.59 13.25
C TYR A 228 22.29 3.90 13.95
N VAL A 229 22.07 2.67 14.41
CA VAL A 229 23.09 1.77 14.97
C VAL A 229 22.91 0.38 14.37
N LEU A 230 23.95 -0.46 14.42
CA LEU A 230 23.86 -1.86 14.02
C LEU A 230 23.66 -2.75 15.25
N SER A 231 22.86 -3.79 15.10
CA SER A 231 22.75 -4.84 16.10
C SER A 231 24.14 -5.49 16.35
N PRO A 232 24.41 -5.99 17.57
CA PRO A 232 25.71 -6.61 17.89
C PRO A 232 26.09 -7.80 17.00
N GLY A 233 25.09 -8.45 16.39
CA GLY A 233 25.19 -9.56 15.44
C GLY A 233 23.82 -9.88 14.85
N ALA A 234 23.63 -11.10 14.35
CA ALA A 234 22.35 -11.54 13.78
C ALA A 234 21.21 -11.48 14.81
N THR A 235 20.07 -10.91 14.40
CA THR A 235 18.80 -10.89 15.16
C THR A 235 17.84 -11.95 14.62
N PRO A 236 16.79 -12.33 15.38
CA PRO A 236 15.73 -13.21 14.88
C PRO A 236 15.08 -12.72 13.57
N ASN A 237 14.94 -11.39 13.40
CA ASN A 237 14.45 -10.80 12.16
C ASN A 237 15.42 -11.06 11.00
N SER A 238 16.73 -10.82 11.22
CA SER A 238 17.74 -11.04 10.18
C SER A 238 17.84 -12.51 9.77
N THR A 239 17.76 -13.45 10.70
CA THR A 239 17.83 -14.89 10.38
C THR A 239 16.53 -15.40 9.75
N GLY A 240 15.38 -14.92 10.23
CA GLY A 240 14.06 -15.33 9.77
C GLY A 240 13.69 -14.78 8.39
N TYR A 241 14.00 -13.52 8.11
CA TYR A 241 13.57 -12.88 6.86
C TYR A 241 14.59 -13.01 5.74
N LEU A 242 15.90 -12.94 6.03
CA LEU A 242 16.92 -12.99 4.98
C LEU A 242 17.09 -14.39 4.35
N ARG A 243 16.56 -15.45 4.97
CA ARG A 243 16.55 -16.80 4.39
C ARG A 243 15.76 -16.92 3.08
N HIS A 244 14.87 -15.97 2.82
CA HIS A 244 14.02 -15.93 1.63
C HIS A 244 14.64 -15.12 0.48
N ILE A 245 15.84 -14.59 0.68
CA ILE A 245 16.55 -13.79 -0.32
C ILE A 245 17.22 -14.71 -1.32
N ARG A 246 17.18 -14.32 -2.59
CA ARG A 246 17.74 -15.09 -3.70
C ARG A 246 19.25 -15.29 -3.48
N PRO A 247 19.80 -16.50 -3.69
CA PRO A 247 21.25 -16.73 -3.55
C PRO A 247 22.12 -15.86 -4.49
N ALA A 248 21.55 -15.42 -5.61
CA ALA A 248 22.21 -14.53 -6.56
C ALA A 248 22.20 -13.04 -6.12
N ASP A 249 21.49 -12.70 -5.05
CA ASP A 249 21.40 -11.34 -4.55
C ASP A 249 22.78 -10.85 -4.05
N ARG A 250 23.18 -9.68 -4.52
CA ARG A 250 24.47 -9.04 -4.23
C ARG A 250 24.35 -7.81 -3.34
N ARG A 251 23.12 -7.45 -2.93
CA ARG A 251 22.88 -6.28 -2.09
C ARG A 251 23.55 -6.48 -0.73
N GLU A 252 24.11 -5.39 -0.21
CA GLU A 252 24.68 -5.33 1.14
C GLU A 252 23.72 -4.66 2.13
N HIS A 253 22.66 -4.03 1.63
CA HIS A 253 21.60 -3.41 2.42
C HIS A 253 20.25 -3.88 1.88
N ILE A 254 19.40 -4.38 2.78
CA ILE A 254 18.14 -4.99 2.39
C ILE A 254 17.03 -4.51 3.33
N GLU A 255 15.94 -4.09 2.73
CA GLU A 255 14.71 -3.70 3.41
C GLU A 255 13.67 -4.80 3.21
N VAL A 256 13.03 -5.21 4.29
CA VAL A 256 11.98 -6.24 4.26
C VAL A 256 10.78 -5.72 5.03
N ALA A 257 9.58 -5.82 4.44
CA ALA A 257 8.31 -5.54 5.10
C ALA A 257 7.61 -6.86 5.47
N PRO A 258 7.74 -7.39 6.71
CA PRO A 258 7.22 -8.71 7.05
C PRO A 258 5.71 -8.81 6.95
N TYR A 259 5.01 -7.74 7.33
CA TYR A 259 3.55 -7.68 7.29
C TYR A 259 3.00 -7.69 5.86
N SER A 260 3.75 -7.16 4.89
CA SER A 260 3.37 -7.21 3.47
C SER A 260 3.18 -8.65 3.01
N GLY A 261 4.14 -9.53 3.30
CA GLY A 261 4.06 -10.95 2.96
C GLY A 261 2.87 -11.65 3.63
N VAL A 262 2.56 -11.32 4.88
CA VAL A 262 1.39 -11.89 5.59
C VAL A 262 0.08 -11.49 4.92
N ILE A 263 -0.08 -10.22 4.57
CA ILE A 263 -1.30 -9.71 3.91
C ILE A 263 -1.45 -10.33 2.52
N ILE A 264 -0.37 -10.41 1.75
CA ILE A 264 -0.38 -11.01 0.42
C ILE A 264 -0.75 -12.50 0.50
N LEU A 265 -0.19 -13.25 1.45
CA LEU A 265 -0.56 -14.65 1.66
C LEU A 265 -2.02 -14.82 2.06
N GLN A 266 -2.56 -13.91 2.90
CA GLN A 266 -3.98 -13.93 3.24
C GLN A 266 -4.88 -13.65 2.03
N ILE A 267 -4.53 -12.68 1.19
CA ILE A 267 -5.24 -12.40 -0.06
C ILE A 267 -5.18 -13.62 -0.99
N ALA A 268 -4.00 -14.21 -1.17
CA ALA A 268 -3.79 -15.39 -2.01
C ALA A 268 -4.67 -16.56 -1.58
N GLU A 269 -4.68 -16.87 -0.29
CA GLU A 269 -5.46 -17.99 0.23
C GLU A 269 -6.96 -17.74 0.10
N ARG A 270 -7.42 -16.50 0.32
CA ARG A 270 -8.84 -16.13 0.13
C ARG A 270 -9.26 -16.22 -1.33
N ILE A 271 -8.44 -15.75 -2.27
CA ILE A 271 -8.71 -15.89 -3.72
C ILE A 271 -8.77 -17.38 -4.08
N LYS A 272 -7.83 -18.18 -3.59
CA LYS A 272 -7.79 -19.63 -3.85
C LYS A 272 -9.02 -20.37 -3.30
N GLN A 273 -9.53 -19.96 -2.13
CA GLN A 273 -10.65 -20.63 -1.47
C GLN A 273 -12.02 -20.14 -1.95
N ASN A 274 -12.17 -18.84 -2.20
CA ASN A 274 -13.47 -18.19 -2.43
C ASN A 274 -13.60 -17.55 -3.82
N GLY A 275 -12.55 -17.59 -4.64
CA GLY A 275 -12.46 -16.89 -5.92
C GLY A 275 -12.25 -15.39 -5.77
N GLY A 276 -11.95 -14.75 -6.89
CA GLY A 276 -11.75 -13.31 -6.98
C GLY A 276 -10.39 -12.93 -7.55
N CYS A 277 -10.04 -11.66 -7.40
CA CYS A 277 -8.77 -11.13 -7.87
C CYS A 277 -8.26 -10.04 -6.93
N ALA A 278 -6.97 -9.73 -7.02
CA ALA A 278 -6.38 -8.57 -6.36
C ALA A 278 -5.66 -7.68 -7.35
N LEU A 279 -5.73 -6.37 -7.13
CA LEU A 279 -4.87 -5.37 -7.76
C LEU A 279 -4.13 -4.59 -6.67
N ILE A 280 -2.82 -4.71 -6.67
CA ILE A 280 -1.91 -3.99 -5.78
C ILE A 280 -1.15 -2.98 -6.64
N ALA A 281 -1.15 -1.72 -6.24
CA ALA A 281 -0.52 -0.64 -7.00
C ALA A 281 0.30 0.21 -6.04
N ASP A 282 1.64 0.18 -6.17
CA ASP A 282 2.53 0.85 -5.23
C ASP A 282 3.87 1.27 -5.82
N TYR A 283 4.60 2.15 -5.12
CA TYR A 283 5.98 2.52 -5.45
C TYR A 283 6.89 1.36 -5.08
N GLY A 284 7.71 0.90 -6.02
CA GLY A 284 8.50 -0.27 -5.75
C GLY A 284 9.58 -0.59 -6.76
N HIS A 285 10.16 -1.76 -6.57
CA HIS A 285 11.29 -2.28 -7.32
C HIS A 285 11.28 -3.83 -7.31
N ASP A 286 12.17 -4.47 -8.08
CA ASP A 286 12.21 -5.94 -8.27
C ASP A 286 13.52 -6.52 -7.72
N GLY A 287 13.80 -6.23 -6.45
CA GLY A 287 15.01 -6.69 -5.76
C GLY A 287 16.31 -6.00 -6.18
N ASP A 288 16.25 -4.83 -6.82
CA ASP A 288 17.40 -4.07 -7.31
C ASP A 288 17.78 -2.87 -6.41
N LYS A 289 16.85 -2.34 -5.62
CA LYS A 289 17.13 -1.23 -4.68
C LYS A 289 17.51 -1.74 -3.28
N THR A 290 18.13 -0.83 -2.53
CA THR A 290 18.68 -1.08 -1.19
C THR A 290 18.02 -0.19 -0.14
N ASP A 291 18.51 1.04 0.06
CA ASP A 291 17.98 1.99 1.03
C ASP A 291 16.92 2.88 0.39
N THR A 292 15.66 2.66 0.76
CA THR A 292 14.51 3.39 0.20
C THR A 292 13.67 4.09 1.25
N LEU A 293 13.92 3.81 2.54
CA LEU A 293 13.28 4.49 3.66
C LEU A 293 13.53 6.00 3.60
N ARG A 294 12.45 6.76 3.61
CA ARG A 294 12.50 8.22 3.51
C ARG A 294 11.29 8.85 4.18
N SER A 295 11.42 10.11 4.56
CA SER A 295 10.32 10.88 5.12
C SER A 295 10.01 12.14 4.32
N PHE A 296 8.75 12.55 4.37
CA PHE A 296 8.27 13.75 3.70
C PHE A 296 7.42 14.60 4.65
N LYS A 297 7.63 15.91 4.58
CA LYS A 297 6.91 16.92 5.37
C LYS A 297 6.69 18.13 4.47
N GLN A 298 5.45 18.58 4.31
CA GLN A 298 5.10 19.72 3.45
C GLN A 298 5.68 19.60 2.03
N HIS A 299 5.49 18.43 1.40
CA HIS A 299 6.01 18.08 0.07
C HIS A 299 7.54 18.11 -0.11
N ARG A 300 8.33 18.10 0.97
CA ARG A 300 9.80 18.08 0.90
C ARG A 300 10.37 16.87 1.61
N LEU A 301 11.52 16.40 1.13
CA LEU A 301 12.30 15.40 1.84
C LEU A 301 12.67 15.94 3.22
N HIS A 302 12.40 15.12 4.22
CA HIS A 302 12.69 15.37 5.61
C HIS A 302 13.60 14.25 6.14
N ASP A 303 14.29 14.51 7.23
CA ASP A 303 15.07 13.46 7.89
C ASP A 303 14.10 12.50 8.61
N VAL A 304 14.30 11.20 8.45
CA VAL A 304 13.45 10.15 9.05
C VAL A 304 13.48 10.22 10.58
N LEU A 305 14.61 10.61 11.16
CA LEU A 305 14.85 10.64 12.60
C LEU A 305 14.54 12.01 13.23
N CYS A 306 14.23 13.02 12.42
CA CYS A 306 13.81 14.34 12.92
C CYS A 306 12.30 14.40 13.17
N ASP A 307 11.91 15.16 14.20
CA ASP A 307 10.52 15.46 14.57
C ASP A 307 9.56 14.24 14.39
N PRO A 308 9.82 13.12 15.07
CA PRO A 308 9.05 11.87 14.86
C PRO A 308 7.55 12.10 15.08
N GLY A 309 6.73 11.53 14.20
CA GLY A 309 5.28 11.71 14.19
C GLY A 309 4.82 12.95 13.39
N THR A 310 5.76 13.78 12.91
CA THR A 310 5.41 15.00 12.17
C THR A 310 5.56 14.92 10.66
N ALA A 311 6.15 13.84 10.15
CA ALA A 311 6.41 13.58 8.75
C ALA A 311 5.90 12.19 8.38
N ASP A 312 5.46 12.04 7.14
CA ASP A 312 5.09 10.76 6.54
C ASP A 312 6.37 9.94 6.29
N LEU A 313 6.35 8.65 6.65
CA LEU A 313 7.45 7.70 6.43
C LEU A 313 7.01 6.68 5.38
N THR A 314 7.86 6.39 4.40
CA THR A 314 7.63 5.32 3.42
C THR A 314 8.91 4.55 3.13
N ALA A 315 8.76 3.36 2.58
CA ALA A 315 9.80 2.63 1.86
C ALA A 315 9.25 2.06 0.54
N ASP A 316 10.08 1.92 -0.48
CA ASP A 316 9.66 1.28 -1.73
C ASP A 316 9.33 -0.20 -1.47
N VAL A 317 8.25 -0.68 -2.10
CA VAL A 317 7.83 -2.07 -2.04
C VAL A 317 8.77 -2.93 -2.89
N ASP A 318 9.46 -3.89 -2.26
CA ASP A 318 10.18 -4.95 -2.97
C ASP A 318 9.18 -6.01 -3.46
N PHE A 319 8.73 -5.88 -4.71
CA PHE A 319 7.80 -6.82 -5.32
C PHE A 319 8.42 -8.22 -5.53
N SER A 320 9.77 -8.32 -5.55
CA SER A 320 10.47 -9.60 -5.63
C SER A 320 10.40 -10.42 -4.35
N PHE A 321 10.26 -9.74 -3.20
CA PHE A 321 10.11 -10.37 -1.90
C PHE A 321 8.67 -10.82 -1.65
N SER A 322 7.72 -10.10 -2.24
CA SER A 322 6.28 -10.32 -2.09
C SER A 322 5.76 -11.51 -2.91
N VAL A 323 6.48 -11.92 -3.98
CA VAL A 323 6.17 -13.10 -4.80
C VAL A 323 7.41 -13.59 -5.56
N THR A 324 7.54 -14.90 -5.78
CA THR A 324 8.32 -15.49 -6.88
C THR A 324 7.83 -15.07 -8.28
N PHE A 325 6.89 -14.15 -8.44
CA PHE A 325 6.28 -13.76 -9.72
C PHE A 325 5.85 -12.29 -9.70
N ALA A 326 6.47 -11.45 -10.50
CA ALA A 326 6.02 -10.07 -10.73
C ALA A 326 6.52 -9.62 -12.10
N TYR A 327 5.67 -9.05 -12.96
CA TYR A 327 6.09 -8.12 -14.03
C TYR A 327 4.95 -7.16 -14.43
N GLN A 328 5.37 -6.02 -14.99
CA GLN A 328 4.67 -4.74 -15.06
C GLN A 328 3.63 -4.65 -16.19
N PRO A 329 2.42 -4.11 -15.96
CA PRO A 329 1.52 -3.73 -17.05
C PRO A 329 1.85 -2.32 -17.55
N LYS A 330 2.04 -2.19 -18.87
CA LYS A 330 2.26 -0.92 -19.57
C LYS A 330 1.04 -0.58 -20.44
N GLN A 331 0.47 0.60 -20.17
CA GLN A 331 -0.43 1.41 -21.01
C GLN A 331 -1.77 0.82 -21.44
N MET A 332 -2.84 1.42 -20.93
CA MET A 332 -4.18 1.48 -21.53
C MET A 332 -4.73 2.85 -21.20
N LEU A 333 -4.93 3.77 -22.15
CA LEU A 333 -5.85 4.92 -22.00
C LEU A 333 -5.89 5.79 -23.27
N LEU A 334 -7.09 6.02 -23.81
CA LEU A 334 -7.63 7.32 -24.28
C LEU A 334 -9.02 7.14 -24.94
N GLN A 335 -10.02 7.96 -24.56
CA GLN A 335 -10.83 8.77 -25.50
C GLN A 335 -11.81 9.78 -24.83
N ASN A 336 -11.77 11.02 -25.36
CA ASN A 336 -12.75 12.13 -25.40
C ASN A 336 -13.24 12.85 -24.11
N LYS A 337 -12.91 14.17 -23.99
CA LYS A 337 -13.76 15.31 -23.51
C LYS A 337 -13.04 16.69 -23.53
N ASP A 338 -13.83 17.77 -23.38
CA ASP A 338 -13.62 19.25 -23.32
C ASP A 338 -12.20 19.82 -23.04
N GLN A 339 -11.83 20.94 -23.70
CA GLN A 339 -10.51 21.62 -23.67
C GLN A 339 -9.96 22.04 -22.28
N ALA A 340 -10.77 22.46 -21.31
CA ALA A 340 -10.30 22.87 -19.99
C ALA A 340 -10.03 21.66 -19.08
N THR A 341 -10.95 20.70 -19.10
CA THR A 341 -10.80 19.39 -18.43
C THR A 341 -9.64 18.61 -19.04
N LYS A 342 -9.44 18.69 -20.35
CA LYS A 342 -8.36 18.03 -21.09
C LYS A 342 -6.98 18.45 -20.58
N LYS A 343 -6.76 19.70 -20.14
CA LYS A 343 -5.46 20.11 -19.62
C LYS A 343 -5.14 19.45 -18.27
N ASN A 344 -6.13 19.36 -17.38
CA ASN A 344 -5.99 18.66 -16.09
C ASN A 344 -5.89 17.14 -16.26
N LEU A 345 -6.65 16.57 -17.20
CA LEU A 345 -6.58 15.14 -17.53
C LEU A 345 -5.24 14.78 -18.20
N ILE A 346 -4.72 15.63 -19.10
CA ILE A 346 -3.39 15.44 -19.70
C ILE A 346 -2.31 15.56 -18.63
N SER A 347 -2.39 16.54 -17.71
CA SER A 347 -1.41 16.65 -16.63
C SER A 347 -1.48 15.48 -15.66
N GLY A 348 -2.68 14.99 -15.34
CA GLY A 348 -2.86 13.79 -14.50
C GLY A 348 -2.37 12.53 -15.22
N PHE A 349 -2.69 12.37 -16.49
CA PHE A 349 -2.21 11.28 -17.34
C PHE A 349 -0.69 11.27 -17.45
N ASP A 350 -0.09 12.43 -17.74
CA ASP A 350 1.37 12.58 -17.79
C ASP A 350 1.99 12.31 -16.42
N MET A 351 1.39 12.75 -15.32
CA MET A 351 1.86 12.41 -13.97
C MET A 351 1.90 10.89 -13.76
N ILE A 352 0.83 10.18 -14.15
CA ILE A 352 0.65 8.74 -13.91
C ILE A 352 1.49 7.88 -14.88
N THR A 353 1.67 8.31 -16.13
CA THR A 353 2.25 7.47 -17.21
C THR A 353 3.66 7.84 -17.63
N ASN A 354 4.15 9.04 -17.30
CA ASN A 354 5.47 9.48 -17.70
C ASN A 354 6.56 8.76 -16.89
N PRO A 355 7.53 8.10 -17.54
CA PRO A 355 8.67 7.44 -16.89
C PRO A 355 9.45 8.31 -15.91
N GLU A 356 9.59 9.61 -16.20
CA GLU A 356 10.30 10.56 -15.34
C GLU A 356 9.51 10.95 -14.07
N LYS A 357 8.21 10.66 -14.06
CA LYS A 357 7.28 10.94 -12.95
C LYS A 357 6.89 9.64 -12.25
N MET A 358 5.62 9.22 -12.31
CA MET A 358 5.16 7.99 -11.67
C MET A 358 5.31 6.75 -12.56
N GLY A 359 5.36 6.89 -13.88
CA GLY A 359 5.15 5.79 -14.83
C GLY A 359 6.10 4.59 -14.65
N ASP A 360 7.37 4.84 -14.35
CA ASP A 360 8.36 3.76 -14.13
C ASP A 360 8.61 3.45 -12.65
N ARG A 361 8.07 4.25 -11.72
CA ARG A 361 8.27 4.07 -10.28
C ARG A 361 7.10 3.39 -9.60
N PHE A 362 5.89 3.64 -10.11
CA PHE A 362 4.65 3.02 -9.68
C PHE A 362 4.46 1.71 -10.43
N LYS A 363 4.19 0.64 -9.69
CA LYS A 363 4.09 -0.73 -10.21
C LYS A 363 2.74 -1.30 -9.85
N PHE A 364 2.17 -2.05 -10.78
CA PHE A 364 0.95 -2.81 -10.56
C PHE A 364 1.27 -4.29 -10.49
N PHE A 365 0.62 -4.97 -9.57
CA PHE A 365 0.74 -6.37 -9.31
C PHE A 365 -0.66 -6.96 -9.15
N ALA A 366 -0.99 -7.98 -9.95
CA ALA A 366 -2.28 -8.63 -9.94
C ALA A 366 -2.18 -10.07 -9.43
N MET A 367 -3.17 -10.48 -8.63
CA MET A 367 -3.32 -11.86 -8.16
C MET A 367 -4.63 -12.43 -8.68
N LEU A 368 -4.55 -13.60 -9.31
CA LEU A 368 -5.65 -14.23 -10.01
C LEU A 368 -5.69 -15.73 -9.71
N GLN A 369 -6.86 -16.34 -9.82
CA GLN A 369 -7.02 -17.77 -9.70
C GLN A 369 -6.62 -18.46 -11.03
N LYS A 370 -5.82 -19.52 -10.92
CA LYS A 370 -5.15 -20.18 -12.05
C LYS A 370 -6.09 -20.69 -13.15
N ASN A 371 -7.30 -21.11 -12.79
CA ASN A 371 -8.20 -21.81 -13.70
C ASN A 371 -9.09 -20.87 -14.53
N ASP A 372 -9.01 -19.56 -14.29
CA ASP A 372 -9.94 -18.59 -14.87
C ASP A 372 -9.38 -17.87 -16.10
N TYR A 373 -8.16 -18.22 -16.54
CA TYR A 373 -7.44 -17.50 -17.59
C TYR A 373 -6.75 -18.44 -18.58
N GLU A 374 -7.22 -18.43 -19.84
CA GLU A 374 -6.47 -18.94 -21.00
C GLU A 374 -5.48 -17.88 -21.54
N ASP A 375 -5.79 -16.60 -21.33
CA ASP A 375 -5.03 -15.42 -21.77
C ASP A 375 -4.54 -14.56 -20.59
N PRO A 376 -3.47 -13.75 -20.73
CA PRO A 376 -3.02 -12.86 -19.66
C PRO A 376 -4.11 -11.85 -19.28
N PRO A 377 -4.14 -11.40 -18.00
CA PRO A 377 -5.13 -10.42 -17.56
C PRO A 377 -4.99 -9.10 -18.30
N SER A 378 -6.10 -8.35 -18.38
CA SER A 378 -6.13 -7.13 -19.17
C SER A 378 -5.11 -6.11 -18.67
N GLY A 379 -4.31 -5.59 -19.60
CA GLY A 379 -3.21 -4.67 -19.30
C GLY A 379 -1.87 -5.37 -19.05
N PHE A 380 -1.83 -6.70 -18.95
CA PHE A 380 -0.63 -7.49 -18.68
C PHE A 380 -0.17 -8.33 -19.90
N ASN A 381 -0.36 -7.81 -21.11
CA ASN A 381 -0.18 -8.57 -22.36
C ASN A 381 1.28 -8.86 -22.75
N GLN A 382 2.27 -8.31 -22.02
CA GLN A 382 3.70 -8.55 -22.26
C GLN A 382 4.32 -9.58 -21.30
N LEU A 383 3.50 -10.42 -20.66
CA LEU A 383 3.95 -11.35 -19.62
C LEU A 383 4.39 -12.72 -20.15
N SER A 384 5.47 -13.25 -19.56
CA SER A 384 5.73 -14.68 -19.48
C SER A 384 5.10 -15.25 -18.21
N PHE A 385 4.10 -16.13 -18.33
CA PHE A 385 3.55 -16.86 -17.20
C PHE A 385 4.62 -17.76 -16.60
N GLN A 386 4.93 -17.60 -15.32
CA GLN A 386 5.66 -18.60 -14.58
C GLN A 386 4.73 -19.21 -13.54
N TYR A 387 4.55 -20.53 -13.65
CA TYR A 387 3.78 -21.30 -12.70
C TYR A 387 4.62 -21.56 -11.44
N PRO A 388 4.03 -21.59 -10.24
CA PRO A 388 4.72 -22.10 -9.06
C PRO A 388 5.24 -23.52 -9.38
N VAL A 389 6.56 -23.68 -9.31
CA VAL A 389 7.17 -25.01 -9.27
C VAL A 389 6.59 -25.68 -8.02
N LYS A 390 6.08 -26.90 -8.21
CA LYS A 390 5.38 -27.71 -7.21
C LYS A 390 6.13 -27.81 -5.88
#